data_AF-A0A523UDY1-F1
#
_entry.id   AF-A0A523UDY1-F1
#
_cell.length_a   1.000
_cell.length_b   1.000
_cell.length_c   1.000
_cell.angle_alpha   90.00
_cell.angle_beta   90.00
_cell.angle_gamma   90.00
#
_symmetry.space_group_name_H-M   'P 1'
#
loop_
_entity.id
_entity.type
_entity.pdbx_description
1 polymer ?
#
loop_
_entity_poly.entity_id
_entity_poly.type
_entity_poly.pdbx_seq_one_letter_code
_entity_poly.pdbx_strand_id
1 'polypeptide(L)'
;MRRRELSDEELNRIIRLRQIGTSWLKIQHETGIHRQTAKRAYERWEHSKSMEELKEARKDVAAQAFGEHINYLIKLAESLVSALHVPEMLRGLGNADEALDQLWMRNIQGELELSQKSGTVEIGHVVRRNRMIFKALQEHTREKVRWEALEEWKQARNNAAEYSKELRLEATEVIGNILNNQPGLKEKIKTAIGSNDITQKISDGVRETIWRGILTGKPEQMHVLKGSSVLTEGRVWLEFYEGDSDTRLDLNDVELAKEVLGMCRRAVTNLRQGIKSDLVRRLADEVRQMQDRTQELEESLEGLLLRPMILRTRCELCPA
;
A
#
# COMPACT_ATOMS: atom_id res chain seq x y z
N MET A 1 -19.81 63.63 -21.97
CA MET A 1 -19.75 63.17 -23.38
C MET A 1 -19.87 61.65 -23.41
N ARG A 2 -20.91 61.11 -24.07
CA ARG A 2 -21.07 59.66 -24.25
C ARG A 2 -19.95 59.13 -25.15
N ARG A 3 -19.27 58.06 -24.72
CA ARG A 3 -18.23 57.42 -25.53
C ARG A 3 -18.91 56.74 -26.72
N ARG A 4 -18.47 57.01 -27.95
CA ARG A 4 -18.90 56.25 -29.12
C ARG A 4 -18.36 54.82 -28.98
N GLU A 5 -19.25 53.86 -28.89
CA GLU A 5 -18.92 52.44 -29.03
C GLU A 5 -18.72 52.13 -30.51
N LEU A 6 -17.66 51.40 -30.82
CA LEU A 6 -17.37 50.96 -32.19
C LEU A 6 -18.18 49.69 -32.45
N SER A 7 -18.69 49.55 -33.67
CA SER A 7 -19.25 48.28 -34.13
C SER A 7 -18.17 47.20 -34.26
N ASP A 8 -18.57 45.93 -34.22
CA ASP A 8 -17.64 44.80 -34.36
C ASP A 8 -16.91 44.80 -35.72
N GLU A 9 -17.57 45.26 -36.79
CA GLU A 9 -16.96 45.42 -38.11
C GLU A 9 -15.86 46.49 -38.12
N GLU A 10 -16.10 47.63 -37.46
CA GLU A 10 -15.13 48.71 -37.30
C GLU A 10 -13.92 48.27 -36.47
N LEU A 11 -14.15 47.55 -35.37
CA LEU A 11 -13.08 46.99 -34.53
C LEU A 11 -12.25 45.95 -35.30
N ASN A 12 -12.90 45.02 -36.01
CA ASN A 12 -12.21 44.02 -36.83
C ASN A 12 -11.38 44.63 -37.95
N ARG A 13 -11.81 45.76 -38.51
CA ARG A 13 -11.02 46.50 -39.51
C ARG A 13 -9.80 47.16 -38.88
N ILE A 14 -9.93 47.78 -37.71
CA ILE A 14 -8.81 48.34 -36.95
C ILE A 14 -7.78 47.26 -36.57
N ILE A 15 -8.23 46.10 -36.08
CA ILE A 15 -7.36 44.98 -35.69
C ILE A 15 -6.54 44.50 -36.89
N ARG A 16 -7.19 44.23 -38.04
CA ARG A 16 -6.51 43.77 -39.26
C ARG A 16 -5.44 44.76 -39.72
N LEU A 17 -5.79 46.04 -39.82
CA LEU A 17 -4.83 47.07 -40.23
C LEU A 17 -3.66 47.20 -39.25
N ARG A 18 -3.92 47.04 -37.95
CA ARG A 18 -2.87 47.12 -36.95
C ARG A 18 -1.93 45.91 -36.98
N GLN A 19 -2.45 44.70 -37.20
CA GLN A 19 -1.67 43.46 -37.30
C GLN A 19 -0.72 43.44 -38.51
N ILE A 20 -1.09 44.08 -39.62
CA ILE A 20 -0.19 44.24 -40.79
C ILE A 20 0.82 45.40 -40.65
N GLY A 21 0.93 46.01 -39.46
CA GLY A 21 1.91 47.06 -39.16
C GLY A 21 1.50 48.48 -39.55
N THR A 22 0.22 48.73 -39.86
CA THR A 22 -0.25 50.07 -40.28
C THR A 22 -0.13 51.09 -39.14
N SER A 23 0.28 52.33 -39.47
CA SER A 23 0.38 53.43 -38.50
C SER A 23 -1.01 53.94 -38.10
N TRP A 24 -1.17 54.44 -36.86
CA TRP A 24 -2.46 54.94 -36.36
C TRP A 24 -3.05 56.10 -37.18
N LEU A 25 -2.19 56.94 -37.77
CA LEU A 25 -2.60 58.01 -38.67
C LEU A 25 -3.23 57.42 -39.94
N LYS A 26 -2.60 56.40 -40.52
CA LYS A 26 -3.13 55.71 -41.71
C LYS A 26 -4.40 54.92 -41.40
N ILE A 27 -4.49 54.29 -40.23
CA ILE A 27 -5.74 53.65 -39.75
C ILE A 27 -6.89 54.67 -39.65
N GLN A 28 -6.61 55.88 -39.15
CA GLN A 28 -7.63 56.95 -39.10
C GLN A 28 -8.09 57.37 -40.49
N HIS A 29 -7.18 57.52 -41.45
CA HIS A 29 -7.53 57.86 -42.85
C HIS A 29 -8.35 56.76 -43.52
N GLU A 30 -8.04 55.49 -43.27
CA GLU A 30 -8.72 54.36 -43.94
C GLU A 30 -10.07 53.99 -43.31
N THR A 31 -10.23 54.22 -42.01
CA THR A 31 -11.44 53.82 -41.28
C THR A 31 -12.37 54.99 -40.95
N GLY A 32 -11.89 56.24 -41.06
CA GLY A 32 -12.60 57.43 -40.59
C GLY A 32 -12.71 57.54 -39.07
N ILE A 33 -12.13 56.59 -38.32
CA ILE A 33 -12.18 56.56 -36.85
C ILE A 33 -10.99 57.33 -36.29
N HIS A 34 -11.25 58.28 -35.40
CA HIS A 34 -10.19 59.08 -34.77
C HIS A 34 -9.12 58.20 -34.10
N ARG A 35 -7.83 58.49 -34.34
CA ARG A 35 -6.68 57.68 -33.91
C ARG A 35 -6.71 57.26 -32.44
N GLN A 36 -7.14 58.14 -31.53
CA GLN A 36 -7.20 57.83 -30.10
C GLN A 36 -8.31 56.83 -29.77
N THR A 37 -9.44 56.90 -30.49
CA THR A 37 -10.56 55.96 -30.35
C THR A 37 -10.15 54.59 -30.89
N ALA A 38 -9.52 54.54 -32.06
CA ALA A 38 -9.01 53.30 -32.66
C ALA A 38 -7.92 52.65 -31.78
N LYS A 39 -6.95 53.44 -31.29
CA LYS A 39 -5.89 52.96 -30.39
C LYS A 39 -6.46 52.36 -29.10
N ARG A 40 -7.34 53.07 -28.40
CA ARG A 40 -7.97 52.57 -27.17
C ARG A 40 -8.86 51.35 -27.40
N ALA A 41 -9.50 51.24 -28.56
CA ALA A 41 -10.31 50.06 -28.89
C ALA A 41 -9.44 48.84 -29.16
N TYR A 42 -8.34 49.02 -29.91
CA TYR A 42 -7.34 47.98 -30.13
C TYR A 42 -6.66 47.54 -28.84
N GLU A 43 -6.20 48.47 -28.00
CA GLU A 43 -5.59 48.16 -26.69
C GLU A 43 -6.55 47.41 -25.77
N ARG A 44 -7.84 47.77 -25.77
CA ARG A 44 -8.88 47.02 -25.03
C ARG A 44 -9.07 45.61 -25.58
N TRP A 45 -9.10 45.45 -26.91
CA TRP A 45 -9.19 44.14 -27.55
C TRP A 45 -7.95 43.28 -27.24
N GLU A 46 -6.75 43.84 -27.37
CA GLU A 46 -5.49 43.16 -27.10
C GLU A 46 -5.40 42.73 -25.63
N HIS A 47 -5.82 43.60 -24.71
CA HIS A 47 -5.94 43.28 -23.29
C HIS A 47 -6.98 42.17 -23.05
N SER A 48 -8.15 42.22 -23.72
CA SER A 48 -9.16 41.16 -23.60
C SER A 48 -8.68 39.81 -24.12
N LYS A 49 -7.90 39.80 -25.21
CA LYS A 49 -7.30 38.58 -25.77
C LYS A 49 -6.27 37.99 -24.80
N SER A 50 -5.38 38.82 -24.25
CA SER A 50 -4.40 38.39 -23.24
C SER A 50 -5.08 37.87 -21.96
N MET A 51 -6.20 38.47 -21.54
CA MET A 51 -7.00 37.97 -20.42
C MET A 51 -7.64 36.60 -20.72
N GLU A 52 -8.11 36.37 -21.94
CA GLU A 52 -8.67 35.07 -22.33
C GLU A 52 -7.56 34.00 -22.46
N GLU A 53 -6.38 34.35 -23.00
CA GLU A 53 -5.19 33.48 -23.00
C GLU A 53 -4.76 33.10 -21.57
N LEU A 54 -4.75 34.06 -20.64
CA LEU A 54 -4.48 33.80 -19.21
C LEU A 54 -5.56 32.91 -18.57
N LYS A 55 -6.82 33.05 -18.98
CA LYS A 55 -7.93 32.24 -18.48
C LYS A 55 -7.83 30.80 -18.97
N GLU A 56 -7.48 30.57 -20.24
CA GLU A 56 -7.20 29.22 -20.75
C GLU A 56 -5.98 28.61 -20.05
N ALA A 57 -4.88 29.34 -19.91
CA ALA A 57 -3.72 28.87 -19.17
C ALA A 57 -4.05 28.50 -17.71
N ARG A 58 -4.93 29.26 -17.04
CA ARG A 58 -5.42 28.93 -15.69
C ARG A 58 -6.27 27.65 -15.68
N LYS A 59 -7.10 27.42 -16.70
CA LYS A 59 -7.87 26.18 -16.83
C LYS A 59 -6.94 24.99 -17.02
N ASP A 60 -5.92 25.11 -17.85
CA ASP A 60 -4.94 24.04 -18.09
C ASP A 60 -4.18 23.69 -16.81
N VAL A 61 -3.71 24.69 -16.06
CA VAL A 61 -3.06 24.48 -14.75
C VAL A 61 -4.00 23.83 -13.74
N ALA A 62 -5.26 24.26 -13.68
CA ALA A 62 -6.26 23.66 -12.79
C ALA A 62 -6.57 22.21 -13.19
N ALA A 63 -6.69 21.93 -14.49
CA ALA A 63 -6.92 20.58 -15.01
C ALA A 63 -5.73 19.66 -14.71
N GLN A 64 -4.49 20.14 -14.86
CA GLN A 64 -3.29 19.40 -14.50
C GLN A 64 -3.25 19.10 -13.00
N ALA A 65 -3.44 20.11 -12.15
CA ALA A 65 -3.45 19.92 -10.69
C ALA A 65 -4.54 18.94 -10.24
N PHE A 66 -5.71 18.96 -10.89
CA PHE A 66 -6.77 18.01 -10.61
C PHE A 66 -6.42 16.60 -11.08
N GLY A 67 -5.79 16.46 -12.26
CA GLY A 67 -5.28 15.19 -12.76
C GLY A 67 -4.24 14.57 -11.82
N GLU A 68 -3.31 15.37 -11.30
CA GLU A 68 -2.34 14.95 -10.29
C GLU A 68 -3.02 14.51 -8.99
N HIS A 69 -4.00 15.28 -8.51
CA HIS A 69 -4.79 14.92 -7.34
C HIS A 69 -5.49 13.56 -7.48
N ILE A 70 -6.15 13.30 -8.62
CA ILE A 70 -6.76 12.00 -8.94
C ILE A 70 -5.71 10.88 -8.88
N ASN A 71 -4.55 11.09 -9.51
CA ASN A 71 -3.48 10.09 -9.50
C ASN A 71 -2.96 9.81 -8.09
N TYR A 72 -2.87 10.82 -7.23
CA TYR A 72 -2.48 10.63 -5.83
C TYR A 72 -3.50 9.82 -5.04
N LEU A 73 -4.79 10.06 -5.25
CA LEU A 73 -5.86 9.27 -4.62
C LEU A 73 -5.80 7.80 -5.05
N ILE A 74 -5.59 7.54 -6.34
CA ILE A 74 -5.49 6.16 -6.89
C ILE A 74 -4.25 5.45 -6.34
N LYS A 75 -3.07 6.09 -6.40
CA LYS A 75 -1.83 5.49 -5.87
C LYS A 75 -1.93 5.22 -4.37
N LEU A 76 -2.62 6.09 -3.61
CA LEU A 76 -2.88 5.85 -2.19
C LEU A 76 -3.80 4.65 -1.99
N ALA A 77 -4.89 4.55 -2.76
CA ALA A 77 -5.79 3.40 -2.71
C ALA A 77 -5.07 2.08 -2.99
N GLU A 78 -4.26 2.02 -4.05
CA GLU A 78 -3.43 0.85 -4.40
C GLU A 78 -2.44 0.51 -3.27
N SER A 79 -1.78 1.54 -2.71
CA SER A 79 -0.84 1.36 -1.60
C SER A 79 -1.54 0.87 -0.34
N LEU A 80 -2.74 1.37 -0.05
CA LEU A 80 -3.56 0.95 1.07
C LEU A 80 -3.90 -0.52 0.93
N VAL A 81 -4.53 -0.93 -0.17
CA VAL A 81 -4.89 -2.34 -0.43
C VAL A 81 -3.66 -3.26 -0.32
N SER A 82 -2.52 -2.84 -0.89
CA SER A 82 -1.26 -3.57 -0.76
C SER A 82 -0.81 -3.73 0.70
N ALA A 83 -0.98 -2.71 1.54
CA ALA A 83 -0.63 -2.78 2.96
C ALA A 83 -1.60 -3.62 3.80
N LEU A 84 -2.83 -3.82 3.32
CA LEU A 84 -3.83 -4.66 4.00
C LEU A 84 -3.61 -6.16 3.78
N HIS A 85 -2.74 -6.55 2.85
CA HIS A 85 -2.45 -7.95 2.58
C HIS A 85 -1.97 -8.68 3.85
N VAL A 86 -2.47 -9.89 4.03
CA VAL A 86 -2.05 -10.75 5.15
C VAL A 86 -0.60 -11.17 4.90
N PRO A 87 0.32 -10.97 5.87
CA PRO A 87 1.73 -11.25 5.66
C PRO A 87 1.93 -12.74 5.45
N GLU A 88 2.78 -13.06 4.48
CA GLU A 88 3.15 -14.43 4.16
C GLU A 88 3.74 -15.20 5.35
N MET A 89 4.57 -14.53 6.15
CA MET A 89 5.23 -15.10 7.33
C MET A 89 4.57 -14.59 8.61
N LEU A 90 4.39 -15.48 9.60
CA LEU A 90 3.78 -15.14 10.88
C LEU A 90 4.62 -14.10 11.63
N ARG A 91 5.95 -14.14 11.51
CA ARG A 91 6.85 -13.10 12.06
C ARG A 91 6.58 -11.69 11.53
N GLY A 92 5.96 -11.57 10.34
CA GLY A 92 5.54 -10.28 9.77
C GLY A 92 4.18 -9.80 10.27
N LEU A 93 3.47 -10.59 11.08
CA LEU A 93 2.17 -10.24 11.65
C LEU A 93 2.35 -9.28 12.84
N GLY A 94 2.45 -8.00 12.52
CA GLY A 94 2.27 -6.90 13.47
C GLY A 94 0.81 -6.54 13.69
N ASN A 95 0.55 -5.64 14.65
CA ASN A 95 -0.79 -5.10 14.85
C ASN A 95 -1.23 -4.20 13.66
N ALA A 96 -2.48 -3.74 13.70
CA ALA A 96 -3.04 -2.95 12.61
C ALA A 96 -2.38 -1.58 12.44
N ASP A 97 -2.02 -0.92 13.54
CA ASP A 97 -1.37 0.39 13.51
C ASP A 97 0.05 0.27 12.95
N GLU A 98 0.81 -0.75 13.35
CA GLU A 98 2.14 -1.05 12.80
C GLU A 98 2.11 -1.27 11.27
N ALA A 99 1.09 -1.96 10.77
CA ALA A 99 0.91 -2.20 9.34
C ALA A 99 0.56 -0.90 8.59
N LEU A 100 -0.35 -0.09 9.15
CA LEU A 100 -0.76 1.17 8.54
C LEU A 100 0.29 2.27 8.67
N ASP A 101 1.11 2.26 9.71
CA ASP A 101 2.22 3.21 9.86
C ASP A 101 3.25 3.04 8.74
N GLN A 102 3.53 1.79 8.33
CA GLN A 102 4.37 1.53 7.15
C GLN A 102 3.79 2.13 5.87
N LEU A 103 2.46 2.03 5.68
CA LEU A 103 1.76 2.69 4.58
C LEU A 103 1.92 4.21 4.64
N TRP A 104 1.72 4.82 5.82
CA TRP A 104 1.79 6.27 5.97
C TRP A 104 3.20 6.83 5.78
N MET A 105 4.23 6.04 6.06
CA MET A 105 5.62 6.41 5.82
C MET A 105 6.06 6.25 4.36
N ARG A 106 5.27 5.56 3.52
CA ARG A 106 5.60 5.35 2.11
C ARG A 106 5.47 6.66 1.33
N ASN A 107 6.48 6.99 0.52
CA ASN A 107 6.40 8.11 -0.41
C ASN A 107 5.57 7.74 -1.65
N ILE A 108 4.24 7.87 -1.53
CA ILE A 108 3.27 7.47 -2.56
C ILE A 108 3.38 8.33 -3.83
N GLN A 109 3.94 9.53 -3.71
CA GLN A 109 4.04 10.45 -4.82
C GLN A 109 5.31 10.28 -5.66
N GLY A 110 6.33 9.60 -5.11
CA GLY A 110 7.64 9.51 -5.74
C GLY A 110 8.38 10.85 -5.77
N GLU A 111 7.93 11.84 -4.99
CA GLU A 111 8.59 13.13 -4.87
C GLU A 111 9.78 12.97 -3.92
N LEU A 112 10.98 12.86 -4.50
CA LEU A 112 12.30 12.63 -3.89
C LEU A 112 12.56 11.20 -3.36
N GLU A 113 13.65 10.62 -3.88
CA GLU A 113 14.49 9.69 -3.11
C GLU A 113 14.86 10.43 -1.82
N LEU A 114 14.38 9.91 -0.68
CA LEU A 114 14.77 10.39 0.63
C LEU A 114 16.31 10.35 0.68
N SER A 115 16.93 11.51 0.51
CA SER A 115 18.35 11.69 0.80
C SER A 115 18.55 11.13 2.20
N GLN A 116 19.45 10.17 2.38
CA GLN A 116 19.71 9.52 3.69
C GLN A 116 20.06 10.50 4.82
N LYS A 117 20.23 11.79 4.52
CA LYS A 117 20.50 12.88 5.46
C LYS A 117 19.26 13.61 5.96
N SER A 118 18.08 13.32 5.42
CA SER A 118 16.86 13.98 5.87
C SER A 118 16.18 13.25 7.02
N GLY A 119 16.16 13.92 8.17
CA GLY A 119 15.72 13.37 9.44
C GLY A 119 14.20 13.18 9.58
N THR A 120 13.81 12.90 10.83
CA THR A 120 12.44 12.67 11.32
C THR A 120 11.38 13.69 10.86
N VAL A 121 11.80 14.92 10.52
CA VAL A 121 10.92 15.99 10.03
C VAL A 121 10.30 15.65 8.68
N GLU A 122 11.06 15.08 7.74
CA GLU A 122 10.53 14.73 6.41
C GLU A 122 9.52 13.58 6.47
N ILE A 123 9.77 12.59 7.32
CA ILE A 123 8.84 11.49 7.58
C ILE A 123 7.51 12.03 8.11
N GLY A 124 7.56 13.01 9.04
CA GLY A 124 6.36 13.65 9.57
C GLY A 124 5.53 14.37 8.50
N HIS A 125 6.17 15.02 7.54
CA HIS A 125 5.48 15.65 6.41
C HIS A 125 4.81 14.63 5.49
N VAL A 126 5.51 13.53 5.16
CA VAL A 126 4.96 12.44 4.32
C VAL A 126 3.74 11.80 5.00
N VAL A 127 3.86 11.45 6.28
CA VAL A 127 2.75 10.85 7.06
C VAL A 127 1.54 11.78 7.09
N ARG A 128 1.74 13.06 7.42
CA ARG A 128 0.64 14.05 7.44
C ARG A 128 -0.02 14.17 6.08
N ARG A 129 0.76 14.23 5.01
CA ARG A 129 0.25 14.33 3.63
C ARG A 129 -0.57 13.11 3.25
N ASN A 130 -0.04 11.91 3.47
CA ASN A 130 -0.74 10.66 3.16
C ASN A 130 -2.08 10.57 3.91
N ARG A 131 -2.12 10.99 5.18
CA ARG A 131 -3.37 11.08 5.96
C ARG A 131 -4.37 12.09 5.39
N MET A 132 -3.92 13.25 4.90
CA MET A 132 -4.80 14.21 4.24
C MET A 132 -5.37 13.66 2.92
N ILE A 133 -4.54 12.98 2.13
CA ILE A 133 -4.99 12.32 0.89
C ILE A 133 -5.98 11.18 1.22
N PHE A 134 -5.75 10.44 2.31
CA PHE A 134 -6.68 9.41 2.78
C PHE A 134 -8.04 9.99 3.16
N LYS A 135 -8.06 11.10 3.90
CA LYS A 135 -9.31 11.82 4.21
C LYS A 135 -10.02 12.27 2.91
N ALA A 136 -9.28 12.82 1.95
CA ALA A 136 -9.84 13.20 0.65
C ALA A 136 -10.39 11.99 -0.12
N LEU A 137 -9.72 10.84 -0.07
CA LEU A 137 -10.21 9.59 -0.66
C LEU A 137 -11.55 9.20 -0.05
N GLN A 138 -11.67 9.21 1.27
CA GLN A 138 -12.93 8.95 1.98
C GLN A 138 -14.04 9.95 1.58
N GLU A 139 -13.72 11.23 1.46
CA GLU A 139 -14.66 12.28 1.03
C GLU A 139 -15.14 12.10 -0.42
N HIS A 140 -14.29 11.56 -1.30
CA HIS A 140 -14.63 11.29 -2.69
C HIS A 140 -15.43 10.00 -2.86
N THR A 141 -15.18 8.98 -2.03
CA THR A 141 -15.83 7.67 -2.14
C THR A 141 -17.11 7.56 -1.33
N ARG A 142 -17.26 8.27 -0.21
CA ARG A 142 -18.46 8.31 0.66
C ARG A 142 -19.18 6.95 0.75
N GLU A 143 -20.51 6.94 0.62
CA GLU A 143 -21.41 5.78 0.67
C GLU A 143 -21.12 4.69 -0.40
N LYS A 144 -20.20 4.93 -1.34
CA LYS A 144 -19.84 3.93 -2.37
C LYS A 144 -18.77 2.96 -1.91
N VAL A 145 -18.00 3.31 -0.87
CA VAL A 145 -17.00 2.44 -0.26
C VAL A 145 -17.36 2.27 1.20
N ARG A 146 -17.52 1.02 1.64
CA ARG A 146 -17.81 0.69 3.03
C ARG A 146 -16.53 0.74 3.87
N TRP A 147 -16.17 1.93 4.35
CA TRP A 147 -14.94 2.14 5.12
C TRP A 147 -14.93 1.38 6.46
N GLU A 148 -16.09 0.92 6.94
CA GLU A 148 -16.20 0.00 8.07
C GLU A 148 -15.43 -1.32 7.82
N ALA A 149 -15.27 -1.75 6.56
CA ALA A 149 -14.45 -2.91 6.20
C ALA A 149 -12.98 -2.74 6.66
N LEU A 150 -12.45 -1.51 6.63
CA LEU A 150 -11.10 -1.24 7.12
C LEU A 150 -11.01 -1.39 8.65
N GLU A 151 -12.02 -0.93 9.39
CA GLU A 151 -12.06 -1.09 10.85
C GLU A 151 -12.23 -2.56 11.25
N GLU A 152 -13.08 -3.31 10.53
CA GLU A 152 -13.21 -4.76 10.69
C GLU A 152 -11.89 -5.48 10.40
N TRP A 153 -11.16 -5.07 9.36
CA TRP A 153 -9.82 -5.59 9.07
C TRP A 153 -8.83 -5.30 10.19
N LYS A 154 -8.81 -4.07 10.72
CA LYS A 154 -7.92 -3.70 11.84
C LYS A 154 -8.19 -4.55 13.07
N GLN A 155 -9.47 -4.75 13.40
CA GLN A 155 -9.87 -5.59 14.52
C GLN A 155 -9.40 -7.03 14.32
N ALA A 156 -9.64 -7.59 13.14
CA ALA A 156 -9.25 -8.96 12.83
C ALA A 156 -7.73 -9.15 12.89
N ARG A 157 -6.97 -8.18 12.38
CA ARG A 157 -5.50 -8.18 12.45
C ARG A 157 -4.99 -8.11 13.89
N ASN A 158 -5.58 -7.25 14.72
CA ASN A 158 -5.20 -7.15 16.12
C ASN A 158 -5.49 -8.46 16.87
N ASN A 159 -6.66 -9.07 16.63
CA ASN A 159 -7.00 -10.37 17.20
C ASN A 159 -6.01 -11.45 16.75
N ALA A 160 -5.69 -11.50 15.45
CA ALA A 160 -4.72 -12.44 14.90
C ALA A 160 -3.32 -12.28 15.52
N ALA A 161 -2.88 -11.03 15.75
CA ALA A 161 -1.61 -10.75 16.41
C ALA A 161 -1.59 -11.25 17.86
N GLU A 162 -2.69 -11.09 18.61
CA GLU A 162 -2.80 -11.65 19.97
C GLU A 162 -2.85 -13.19 19.95
N TYR A 163 -3.66 -13.80 19.09
CA TYR A 163 -3.70 -15.26 18.94
C TYR A 163 -2.37 -15.84 18.49
N SER A 164 -1.57 -15.12 17.70
CA SER A 164 -0.20 -15.51 17.34
C SER A 164 0.74 -15.57 18.55
N LYS A 165 0.59 -14.63 19.51
CA LYS A 165 1.35 -14.64 20.77
C LYS A 165 0.93 -15.81 21.66
N GLU A 166 -0.37 -16.07 21.79
CA GLU A 166 -0.88 -17.26 22.49
C GLU A 166 -0.36 -18.54 21.85
N LEU A 167 -0.41 -18.64 20.52
CA LEU A 167 0.06 -19.81 19.77
C LEU A 167 1.56 -20.05 20.00
N ARG A 168 2.34 -19.00 20.22
CA ARG A 168 3.76 -19.11 20.59
C ARG A 168 3.95 -19.88 21.89
N LEU A 169 3.21 -19.49 22.93
CA LEU A 169 3.31 -20.11 24.25
C LEU A 169 2.88 -21.58 24.17
N GLU A 170 1.74 -21.85 23.52
CA GLU A 170 1.19 -23.19 23.35
C GLU A 170 2.11 -24.10 22.52
N ALA A 171 2.67 -23.61 21.41
CA ALA A 171 3.58 -24.39 20.59
C ALA A 171 4.88 -24.73 21.36
N THR A 172 5.42 -23.76 22.11
CA THR A 172 6.60 -23.98 22.94
C THR A 172 6.34 -24.99 24.06
N GLU A 173 5.16 -24.94 24.69
CA GLU A 173 4.74 -25.93 25.69
C GLU A 173 4.60 -27.33 25.08
N VAL A 174 3.87 -27.46 23.96
CA VAL A 174 3.66 -28.76 23.29
C VAL A 174 4.99 -29.38 22.87
N ILE A 175 5.88 -28.60 22.24
CA ILE A 175 7.21 -29.09 21.85
C ILE A 175 8.05 -29.44 23.08
N GLY A 176 8.03 -28.61 24.12
CA GLY A 176 8.72 -28.88 25.38
C GLY A 176 8.28 -30.20 26.01
N ASN A 177 6.97 -30.45 26.07
CA ASN A 177 6.39 -31.69 26.59
C ASN A 177 6.81 -32.91 25.76
N ILE A 178 6.77 -32.82 24.42
CA ILE A 178 7.20 -33.93 23.57
C ILE A 178 8.71 -34.23 23.76
N LEU A 179 9.56 -33.19 23.79
CA LEU A 179 11.00 -33.34 23.99
C LEU A 179 11.35 -33.86 25.39
N ASN A 180 10.64 -33.44 26.43
CA ASN A 180 10.84 -33.94 27.80
C ASN A 180 10.46 -35.42 27.93
N ASN A 181 9.47 -35.88 27.17
CA ASN A 181 9.11 -37.30 27.07
C ASN A 181 10.07 -38.12 26.17
N GLN A 182 10.97 -37.46 25.44
CA GLN A 182 11.93 -38.09 24.54
C GLN A 182 13.35 -37.52 24.75
N PRO A 183 13.95 -37.71 25.94
CA PRO A 183 15.24 -37.09 26.29
C PRO A 183 16.37 -37.48 25.33
N GLY A 184 16.36 -38.71 24.80
CA GLY A 184 17.34 -39.15 23.80
C GLY A 184 17.26 -38.36 22.49
N LEU A 185 16.05 -38.07 22.00
CA LEU A 185 15.86 -37.22 20.82
C LEU A 185 16.29 -35.78 21.12
N LYS A 186 15.91 -35.24 22.29
CA LYS A 186 16.29 -33.90 22.73
C LYS A 186 17.81 -33.69 22.72
N GLU A 187 18.57 -34.62 23.28
CA GLU A 187 20.04 -34.54 23.28
C GLU A 187 20.64 -34.67 21.87
N LYS A 188 20.14 -35.59 21.02
CA LYS A 188 20.58 -35.67 19.62
C LYS A 188 20.40 -34.36 18.87
N ILE A 189 19.23 -33.71 19.02
CA ILE A 189 18.95 -32.42 18.38
C ILE A 189 19.89 -31.34 18.93
N LYS A 190 20.15 -31.35 20.25
CA LYS A 190 21.07 -30.40 20.89
C LYS A 190 22.48 -30.50 20.37
N THR A 191 22.98 -31.73 20.24
CA THR A 191 24.28 -32.00 19.64
C THR A 191 24.33 -31.54 18.18
N ALA A 192 23.25 -31.74 17.41
CA ALA A 192 23.21 -31.36 16.00
C ALA A 192 23.17 -29.85 15.78
N ILE A 193 22.33 -29.13 16.52
CA ILE A 193 22.13 -27.68 16.31
C ILE A 193 23.20 -26.86 17.04
N GLY A 194 23.81 -27.40 18.10
CA GLY A 194 24.76 -26.66 18.95
C GLY A 194 24.12 -25.50 19.71
N SER A 195 22.79 -25.49 19.86
CA SER A 195 22.03 -24.44 20.53
C SER A 195 21.32 -24.98 21.77
N ASN A 196 21.23 -24.16 22.82
CA ASN A 196 20.45 -24.48 24.02
C ASN A 196 18.94 -24.17 23.84
N ASP A 197 18.56 -23.43 22.80
CA ASP A 197 17.18 -22.96 22.59
C ASP A 197 16.44 -23.72 21.47
N ILE A 198 16.56 -25.04 21.51
CA ILE A 198 15.99 -25.95 20.50
C ILE A 198 14.47 -25.88 20.50
N THR A 199 13.87 -25.84 21.69
CA THR A 199 12.42 -25.81 21.86
C THR A 199 11.83 -24.60 21.13
N GLN A 200 12.42 -23.41 21.31
CA GLN A 200 11.93 -22.20 20.66
C GLN A 200 12.10 -22.25 19.14
N LYS A 201 13.27 -22.69 18.63
CA LYS A 201 13.50 -22.82 17.17
C LYS A 201 12.49 -23.75 16.50
N ILE A 202 12.23 -24.91 17.12
CA ILE A 202 11.26 -25.88 16.58
C ILE A 202 9.83 -25.35 16.72
N SER A 203 9.52 -24.70 17.84
CA SER A 203 8.23 -24.03 18.06
C SER A 203 7.95 -22.99 16.98
N ASP A 204 8.92 -22.12 16.67
CA ASP A 204 8.78 -21.10 15.63
C ASP A 204 8.55 -21.73 14.24
N GLY A 205 9.29 -22.78 13.88
CA GLY A 205 9.03 -23.53 12.64
C GLY A 205 7.63 -24.14 12.58
N VAL A 206 7.15 -24.74 13.68
CA VAL A 206 5.79 -25.31 13.77
C VAL A 206 4.72 -24.23 13.62
N ARG A 207 4.90 -23.07 14.25
CA ARG A 207 3.96 -21.94 14.15
C ARG A 207 3.86 -21.41 12.73
N GLU A 208 5.00 -21.24 12.06
CA GLU A 208 5.05 -20.80 10.66
C GLU A 208 4.38 -21.82 9.73
N THR A 209 4.57 -23.11 10.00
CA THR A 209 3.87 -24.17 9.26
C THR A 209 2.36 -24.08 9.42
N ILE A 210 1.86 -23.88 10.65
CA ILE A 210 0.42 -23.69 10.92
C ILE A 210 -0.10 -22.45 10.21
N TRP A 211 0.61 -21.32 10.29
CA TRP A 211 0.26 -20.07 9.63
C TRP A 211 0.11 -20.25 8.11
N ARG A 212 1.06 -20.94 7.47
CA ARG A 212 0.99 -21.27 6.04
C ARG A 212 -0.19 -22.19 5.70
N GLY A 213 -0.47 -23.16 6.57
CA GLY A 213 -1.65 -24.01 6.44
C GLY A 213 -2.96 -23.20 6.50
N ILE A 214 -3.01 -22.17 7.34
CA ILE A 214 -4.14 -21.22 7.40
C ILE A 214 -4.23 -20.41 6.11
N LEU A 215 -3.16 -19.75 5.69
CA LEU A 215 -3.15 -18.87 4.52
C LEU A 215 -3.53 -19.58 3.22
N THR A 216 -3.03 -20.80 3.03
CA THR A 216 -3.19 -21.54 1.77
C THR A 216 -4.39 -22.48 1.75
N GLY A 217 -4.98 -22.77 2.92
CA GLY A 217 -5.98 -23.82 3.09
C GLY A 217 -5.47 -25.23 2.79
N LYS A 218 -4.17 -25.41 2.54
CA LYS A 218 -3.54 -26.69 2.21
C LYS A 218 -3.00 -27.36 3.47
N PRO A 219 -2.83 -28.70 3.46
CA PRO A 219 -2.16 -29.40 4.54
C PRO A 219 -0.73 -28.89 4.70
N GLU A 220 -0.27 -28.87 5.94
CA GLU A 220 1.07 -28.45 6.32
C GLU A 220 2.15 -29.26 5.59
N GLN A 221 3.05 -28.54 4.93
CA GLN A 221 4.18 -29.14 4.26
C GLN A 221 5.45 -28.79 5.03
N MET A 222 6.13 -29.83 5.52
CA MET A 222 7.46 -29.76 6.10
C MET A 222 8.30 -30.80 5.39
N HIS A 223 9.50 -30.41 4.94
CA HIS A 223 10.34 -31.24 4.10
C HIS A 223 11.69 -31.51 4.75
N VAL A 224 12.12 -32.76 4.72
CA VAL A 224 13.51 -33.11 4.99
C VAL A 224 14.26 -32.98 3.67
N LEU A 225 15.23 -32.07 3.63
CA LEU A 225 16.07 -31.83 2.47
C LEU A 225 17.50 -32.27 2.75
N LYS A 226 18.14 -32.82 1.72
CA LYS A 226 19.56 -33.17 1.72
C LYS A 226 20.22 -32.37 0.61
N GLY A 227 21.24 -31.60 0.97
CA GLY A 227 21.95 -30.78 0.00
C GLY A 227 22.70 -31.64 -1.01
N SER A 228 22.48 -31.34 -2.29
CA SER A 228 23.12 -31.97 -3.44
C SER A 228 24.08 -31.03 -4.18
N SER A 229 24.13 -29.75 -3.80
CA SER A 229 25.03 -28.77 -4.40
C SER A 229 26.39 -28.77 -3.72
N VAL A 230 27.43 -28.29 -4.42
CA VAL A 230 28.81 -28.20 -3.90
C VAL A 230 28.89 -27.49 -2.53
N LEU A 231 28.01 -26.51 -2.28
CA LEU A 231 28.00 -25.74 -1.01
C LEU A 231 27.20 -26.41 0.11
N THR A 232 26.32 -27.35 -0.22
CA THR A 232 25.37 -27.96 0.73
C THR A 232 25.51 -29.47 0.81
N GLU A 233 26.44 -30.06 0.06
CA GLU A 233 26.65 -31.50 -0.01
C GLU A 233 26.88 -32.09 1.38
N GLY A 234 26.12 -33.13 1.69
CA GLY A 234 26.16 -33.80 2.99
C GLY A 234 25.39 -33.10 4.11
N ARG A 235 24.91 -31.86 3.92
CA ARG A 235 24.05 -31.18 4.89
C ARG A 235 22.63 -31.71 4.80
N VAL A 236 22.00 -31.89 5.95
CA VAL A 236 20.59 -32.26 6.06
C VAL A 236 19.88 -31.15 6.83
N TRP A 237 18.67 -30.80 6.42
CA TRP A 237 17.87 -29.85 7.17
C TRP A 237 16.39 -30.17 7.08
N LEU A 238 15.67 -29.75 8.10
CA LEU A 238 14.21 -29.67 8.08
C LEU A 238 13.83 -28.26 7.63
N GLU A 239 13.07 -28.18 6.56
CA GLU A 239 12.53 -26.94 6.01
C GLU A 239 11.04 -26.83 6.38
N PHE A 240 10.71 -25.77 7.12
CA PHE A 240 9.33 -25.45 7.49
C PHE A 240 8.64 -24.55 6.45
N TYR A 241 9.43 -23.77 5.69
CA TYR A 241 8.95 -22.97 4.55
C TYR A 241 9.99 -22.91 3.43
N GLU A 242 9.55 -23.16 2.19
CA GLU A 242 10.42 -23.17 1.02
C GLU A 242 11.09 -21.80 0.81
N GLY A 243 12.42 -21.79 0.78
CA GLY A 243 13.20 -20.58 0.52
C GLY A 243 13.41 -19.65 1.72
N ASP A 244 12.93 -19.99 2.93
CA ASP A 244 13.21 -19.21 4.13
C ASP A 244 14.24 -19.86 5.04
N SER A 245 15.43 -19.27 5.06
CA SER A 245 16.54 -19.75 5.90
C SER A 245 16.28 -19.60 7.40
N ASP A 246 15.43 -18.65 7.81
CA ASP A 246 15.19 -18.37 9.24
C ASP A 246 14.35 -19.46 9.90
N THR A 247 13.53 -20.16 9.10
CA THR A 247 12.73 -21.31 9.52
C THR A 247 13.35 -22.62 9.04
N ARG A 248 14.67 -22.66 8.88
CA ARG A 248 15.41 -23.89 8.58
C ARG A 248 16.04 -24.46 9.85
N LEU A 249 15.96 -25.78 10.01
CA LEU A 249 16.62 -26.49 11.10
C LEU A 249 17.70 -27.41 10.53
N ASP A 250 18.96 -26.99 10.62
CA ASP A 250 20.10 -27.80 10.21
C ASP A 250 20.33 -28.98 11.16
N LEU A 251 20.48 -30.17 10.59
CA LEU A 251 20.62 -31.44 11.30
C LEU A 251 21.77 -32.27 10.69
N ASN A 252 22.34 -33.16 11.50
CA ASN A 252 23.56 -33.90 11.11
C ASN A 252 23.28 -35.10 10.19
N ASP A 253 22.06 -35.64 10.20
CA ASP A 253 21.71 -36.82 9.40
C ASP A 253 20.20 -36.89 9.08
N VAL A 254 19.87 -37.73 8.08
CA VAL A 254 18.51 -37.88 7.53
C VAL A 254 17.56 -38.55 8.51
N GLU A 255 18.03 -39.49 9.33
CA GLU A 255 17.15 -40.21 10.26
C GLU A 255 16.75 -39.30 11.42
N LEU A 256 17.68 -38.51 11.96
CA LEU A 256 17.37 -37.46 12.92
C LEU A 256 16.36 -36.46 12.34
N ALA A 257 16.54 -36.03 11.09
CA ALA A 257 15.60 -35.12 10.44
C ALA A 257 14.19 -35.72 10.29
N LYS A 258 14.07 -37.01 9.99
CA LYS A 258 12.79 -37.71 9.97
C LYS A 258 12.17 -37.84 11.36
N GLU A 259 12.97 -38.14 12.39
CA GLU A 259 12.52 -38.18 13.79
C GLU A 259 11.95 -36.81 14.21
N VAL A 260 12.68 -35.73 13.92
CA VAL A 260 12.24 -34.34 14.20
C VAL A 260 10.99 -33.99 13.40
N LEU A 261 10.92 -34.32 12.11
CA LEU A 261 9.72 -34.11 11.28
C LEU A 261 8.50 -34.82 11.88
N GLY A 262 8.65 -36.08 12.29
CA GLY A 262 7.58 -36.85 12.95
C GLY A 262 7.11 -36.18 14.25
N MET A 263 8.04 -35.65 15.03
CA MET A 263 7.73 -34.85 16.21
C MET A 263 6.95 -33.57 15.87
N CYS A 264 7.42 -32.78 14.91
CA CYS A 264 6.76 -31.53 14.48
C CYS A 264 5.34 -31.80 13.97
N ARG A 265 5.14 -32.87 13.19
CA ARG A 265 3.79 -33.27 12.72
C ARG A 265 2.86 -33.62 13.87
N ARG A 266 3.34 -34.32 14.90
CA ARG A 266 2.55 -34.58 16.12
C ARG A 266 2.21 -33.28 16.85
N ALA A 267 3.15 -32.34 16.96
CA ALA A 267 2.91 -31.05 17.59
C ALA A 267 1.85 -30.24 16.84
N VAL A 268 1.95 -30.13 15.51
CA VAL A 268 0.94 -29.50 14.64
C VAL A 268 -0.43 -30.17 14.85
N THR A 269 -0.47 -31.50 14.86
CA THR A 269 -1.72 -32.26 15.08
C THR A 269 -2.32 -31.93 16.45
N ASN A 270 -1.52 -31.91 17.52
CA ASN A 270 -1.97 -31.58 18.87
C ASN A 270 -2.51 -30.14 18.96
N LEU A 271 -1.88 -29.19 18.28
CA LEU A 271 -2.33 -27.80 18.25
C LEU A 271 -3.62 -27.63 17.45
N ARG A 272 -3.82 -28.38 16.36
CA ARG A 272 -5.00 -28.26 15.48
C ARG A 272 -6.20 -29.09 15.92
N GLN A 273 -5.98 -30.25 16.53
CA GLN A 273 -7.03 -31.22 16.83
C GLN A 273 -7.15 -31.50 18.33
N GLY A 274 -6.19 -31.06 19.13
CA GLY A 274 -6.22 -31.23 20.58
C GLY A 274 -7.09 -30.19 21.28
N ILE A 275 -6.88 -30.07 22.60
CA ILE A 275 -7.59 -29.13 23.48
C ILE A 275 -7.41 -27.67 23.02
N LYS A 276 -6.33 -27.38 22.29
CA LYS A 276 -5.98 -26.03 21.79
C LYS A 276 -6.44 -25.76 20.35
N SER A 277 -7.21 -26.67 19.75
CA SER A 277 -7.77 -26.54 18.40
C SER A 277 -8.54 -25.24 18.18
N ASP A 278 -9.22 -24.75 19.23
CA ASP A 278 -9.95 -23.49 19.22
C ASP A 278 -9.06 -22.26 18.96
N LEU A 279 -7.79 -22.29 19.38
CA LEU A 279 -6.87 -21.19 19.12
C LEU A 279 -6.50 -21.11 17.64
N VAL A 280 -6.12 -22.23 17.02
CA VAL A 280 -5.78 -22.27 15.59
C VAL A 280 -7.00 -21.95 14.74
N ARG A 281 -8.19 -22.42 15.14
CA ARG A 281 -9.44 -22.08 14.46
C ARG A 281 -9.74 -20.58 14.51
N ARG A 282 -9.69 -19.96 15.70
CA ARG A 282 -9.89 -18.50 15.83
C ARG A 282 -8.89 -17.72 15.00
N LEU A 283 -7.61 -18.08 15.04
CA LEU A 283 -6.59 -17.45 14.19
C LEU A 283 -6.95 -17.57 12.69
N ALA A 284 -7.44 -18.73 12.25
CA ALA A 284 -7.88 -18.93 10.87
C ALA A 284 -9.13 -18.12 10.49
N ASP A 285 -10.05 -17.93 11.44
CA ASP A 285 -11.23 -17.09 11.24
C ASP A 285 -10.83 -15.62 11.04
N GLU A 286 -9.92 -15.11 11.88
CA GLU A 286 -9.41 -13.74 11.75
C GLU A 286 -8.63 -13.52 10.45
N VAL A 287 -7.85 -14.51 10.01
CA VAL A 287 -7.14 -14.44 8.72
C VAL A 287 -8.11 -14.38 7.55
N ARG A 288 -9.16 -15.20 7.56
CA ARG A 288 -10.20 -15.15 6.53
C ARG A 288 -10.91 -13.80 6.52
N GLN A 289 -11.25 -13.28 7.70
CA GLN A 289 -11.84 -11.94 7.80
C GLN A 289 -10.91 -10.87 7.24
N MET A 290 -9.61 -10.91 7.52
CA MET A 290 -8.65 -9.98 6.90
C MET A 290 -8.63 -10.10 5.38
N GLN A 291 -8.61 -11.32 4.82
CA GLN A 291 -8.62 -11.56 3.38
C GLN A 291 -9.90 -11.03 2.73
N ASP A 292 -11.07 -11.37 3.30
CA ASP A 292 -12.38 -10.94 2.82
C ASP A 292 -12.50 -9.41 2.79
N ARG A 293 -12.06 -8.71 3.86
CA ARG A 293 -12.09 -7.24 3.91
C ARG A 293 -11.05 -6.59 3.01
N THR A 294 -9.90 -7.23 2.82
CA THR A 294 -8.90 -6.76 1.85
C THR A 294 -9.48 -6.83 0.44
N GLN A 295 -10.11 -7.95 0.07
CA GLN A 295 -10.74 -8.12 -1.24
C GLN A 295 -11.90 -7.13 -1.45
N GLU A 296 -12.77 -6.94 -0.44
CA GLU A 296 -13.85 -5.95 -0.51
C GLU A 296 -13.31 -4.53 -0.78
N LEU A 297 -12.24 -4.15 -0.09
CA LEU A 297 -11.59 -2.85 -0.30
C LEU A 297 -10.86 -2.78 -1.65
N GLU A 298 -10.24 -3.85 -2.11
CA GLU A 298 -9.60 -3.93 -3.43
C GLU A 298 -10.61 -3.71 -4.56
N GLU A 299 -11.72 -4.44 -4.53
CA GLU A 299 -12.79 -4.32 -5.53
C GLU A 299 -13.44 -2.94 -5.51
N SER A 300 -13.62 -2.33 -4.34
CA SER A 300 -14.27 -1.01 -4.22
C SER A 300 -13.34 0.18 -4.46
N LEU A 301 -12.03 0.00 -4.28
CA LEU A 301 -10.99 1.01 -4.48
C LEU A 301 -10.22 0.83 -5.80
N GLU A 302 -10.70 -0.01 -6.71
CA GLU A 302 -10.09 -0.18 -8.02
C GLU A 302 -10.06 1.15 -8.80
N GLY A 303 -8.92 1.48 -9.40
CA GLY A 303 -8.70 2.76 -10.08
C GLY A 303 -9.73 3.09 -11.16
N LEU A 304 -10.25 2.09 -11.88
CA LEU A 304 -11.29 2.26 -12.90
C LEU A 304 -12.64 2.69 -12.32
N LEU A 305 -12.95 2.25 -11.10
CA LEU A 305 -14.15 2.65 -10.37
C LEU A 305 -13.95 3.98 -9.64
N LEU A 306 -12.76 4.22 -9.08
CA LEU A 306 -12.45 5.45 -8.35
C LEU A 306 -12.48 6.70 -9.24
N ARG A 307 -11.89 6.65 -10.44
CA ARG A 307 -11.83 7.80 -11.36
C ARG A 307 -13.19 8.48 -11.58
N PRO A 308 -14.26 7.79 -12.03
CA PRO A 308 -15.56 8.42 -12.21
C PRO A 308 -16.23 8.86 -10.90
N MET A 309 -15.89 8.28 -9.75
CA MET A 309 -16.37 8.75 -8.45
C MET A 309 -15.74 10.10 -8.09
N ILE A 310 -14.41 10.19 -8.18
CA ILE A 310 -13.64 11.41 -7.86
C ILE A 310 -14.05 12.57 -8.78
N LEU A 311 -14.24 12.31 -10.08
CA LEU A 311 -14.66 13.34 -11.05
C LEU A 311 -16.04 13.97 -10.74
N ARG A 312 -16.89 13.28 -9.96
CA ARG A 312 -18.27 13.73 -9.63
C ARG A 312 -18.37 14.41 -8.27
N THR A 313 -17.28 14.42 -7.50
CA THR A 313 -17.25 14.95 -6.13
C THR A 313 -16.11 15.95 -5.98
N ARG A 314 -16.11 16.70 -4.88
CA ARG A 314 -15.04 17.63 -4.52
C ARG A 314 -14.64 17.38 -3.06
N CYS A 315 -13.36 17.56 -2.77
CA CYS A 315 -12.78 17.55 -1.42
C CYS A 315 -12.03 18.86 -1.18
N GLU A 316 -11.55 19.06 0.06
CA GLU A 316 -10.76 20.25 0.44
C GLU A 316 -9.44 20.40 -0.34
N LEU A 317 -8.93 19.31 -0.92
CA LEU A 317 -7.69 19.30 -1.70
C LEU A 317 -7.90 19.48 -3.22
N CYS A 318 -9.15 19.54 -3.68
CA CYS A 318 -9.45 19.80 -5.09
C CYS A 318 -9.09 21.25 -5.46
N PRO A 319 -8.37 21.50 -6.57
CA PRO A 319 -8.12 22.86 -7.05
C PRO A 319 -9.44 23.58 -7.37
N ALA A 320 -9.49 24.88 -7.06
CA ALA A 320 -10.70 25.70 -7.07
C ALA A 320 -11.28 25.95 -8.47
#